data_AF-A0A5Q5CH01-F1
#
_entry.id   AF-A0A5Q5CH01-F1
#
_cell.length_a   1.000
_cell.length_b   1.000
_cell.length_c   1.000
_cell.angle_alpha   90.00
_cell.angle_beta   90.00
_cell.angle_gamma   90.00
#
_symmetry.space_group_name_H-M   'P 1'
#
loop_
_entity.id
_entity.type
_entity.pdbx_description
1 polymer ?
#
loop_
_entity_poly.entity_id
_entity_poly.type
_entity_poly.pdbx_seq_one_letter_code
_entity_poly.pdbx_strand_id
1 'polypeptide(L)'
;MLRPRRFDVEVDPGPVQIQARRVAFDVTGSDLHWIPGHPVGSNVVSLLNIVLPAAERWFVDTFNEALPLVRDPRLAEDMRGFIGQEATHADVHEQVLHDYLETHGIDPKPVLDQIEYVFGRMLAPGTSTDPKRRLNHLCDRLWLIAAIEHYTAVMGDFALNCAWDDFGADPTMVDLFRWHGSEEVEHRSVAHDVAVYFHDSYLDRIRAMSIAVVMIFVFFQRAAWYLVKRDPNTDIGWWRFNRLRMRDSKLGLLPRYRKLFGANTLMYFRPGFSPEEMGSTAQAVAYLASSPAARAAHL
;
A
#
# COMPACT_ATOMS: atom_id res chain seq x y z
N MET A 1 6.31 -19.96 8.03
CA MET A 1 4.93 -19.49 8.25
C MET A 1 3.98 -20.25 7.35
N LEU A 2 2.69 -20.32 7.69
CA LEU A 2 1.69 -20.92 6.80
C LEU A 2 1.44 -19.95 5.65
N ARG A 3 1.78 -20.35 4.42
CA ARG A 3 1.43 -19.60 3.22
C ARG A 3 -0.09 -19.37 3.22
N PRO A 4 -0.57 -18.13 3.04
CA PRO A 4 -2.00 -17.86 2.92
C PRO A 4 -2.55 -18.69 1.76
N ARG A 5 -3.55 -19.52 2.01
CA ARG A 5 -4.21 -20.28 0.94
C ARG A 5 -5.40 -19.48 0.45
N ARG A 6 -5.45 -19.22 -0.86
CA ARG A 6 -6.67 -18.77 -1.51
C ARG A 6 -7.61 -19.96 -1.61
N PHE A 7 -8.84 -19.81 -1.15
CA PHE A 7 -9.86 -20.84 -1.31
C PHE A 7 -10.22 -20.98 -2.81
N ASP A 8 -10.42 -22.21 -3.28
CA ASP A 8 -10.80 -22.47 -4.68
C ASP A 8 -12.18 -21.88 -5.03
N VAL A 9 -13.04 -21.75 -4.01
CA VAL A 9 -14.32 -21.06 -4.07
C VAL A 9 -14.25 -19.89 -3.10
N GLU A 10 -14.59 -18.69 -3.58
CA GLU A 10 -14.66 -17.52 -2.72
C GLU A 10 -15.79 -17.69 -1.71
N VAL A 11 -15.42 -17.67 -0.44
CA VAL A 11 -16.35 -17.70 0.69
C VAL A 11 -16.55 -16.25 1.11
N ASP A 12 -17.80 -15.80 1.15
CA ASP A 12 -18.13 -14.51 1.78
C ASP A 12 -18.05 -14.69 3.30
N PRO A 13 -17.09 -14.05 4.01
CA PRO A 13 -17.00 -14.13 5.46
C PRO A 13 -18.12 -13.34 6.16
N GLY A 14 -18.98 -12.64 5.41
CA GLY A 14 -19.94 -11.69 5.92
C GLY A 14 -19.30 -10.32 6.18
N PRO A 15 -20.03 -9.39 6.84
CA PRO A 15 -19.51 -8.07 7.18
C PRO A 15 -18.27 -8.21 8.07
N VAL A 16 -17.12 -7.73 7.58
CA VAL A 16 -15.88 -7.64 8.36
C VAL A 16 -15.79 -6.22 8.91
N GLN A 17 -15.68 -6.11 10.23
CA GLN A 17 -15.45 -4.81 10.86
C GLN A 17 -13.97 -4.43 10.71
N ILE A 18 -13.73 -3.28 10.08
CA ILE A 18 -12.39 -2.73 9.91
C ILE A 18 -11.91 -2.19 11.26
N GLN A 19 -10.83 -2.76 11.78
CA GLN A 19 -10.27 -2.36 13.07
C GLN A 19 -8.74 -2.36 13.02
N ALA A 20 -8.15 -1.34 13.64
CA ALA A 20 -6.71 -1.24 13.84
C ALA A 20 -6.21 -2.29 14.82
N ARG A 21 -5.08 -2.92 14.49
CA ARG A 21 -4.43 -3.94 15.34
C ARG A 21 -3.08 -3.43 15.80
N ARG A 22 -2.84 -3.39 17.12
CA ARG A 22 -1.58 -2.88 17.68
C ARG A 22 -0.45 -3.91 17.53
N VAL A 23 0.08 -4.01 16.32
CA VAL A 23 1.15 -4.95 15.96
C VAL A 23 2.54 -4.34 16.16
N ALA A 24 3.56 -5.20 16.23
CA ALA A 24 4.97 -4.81 16.24
C ALA A 24 5.80 -5.87 15.51
N PHE A 25 6.86 -5.44 14.82
CA PHE A 25 7.74 -6.31 14.05
C PHE A 25 9.19 -6.04 14.43
N ASP A 26 9.90 -7.05 14.93
CA ASP A 26 11.33 -6.96 15.23
C ASP A 26 12.16 -7.37 14.00
N VAL A 27 12.66 -6.36 13.28
CA VAL A 27 13.43 -6.51 12.04
C VAL A 27 14.95 -6.39 12.25
N THR A 28 15.42 -6.29 13.50
CA THR A 28 16.83 -6.02 13.82
C THR A 28 17.79 -7.13 13.35
N GLY A 29 17.29 -8.36 13.18
CA GLY A 29 18.04 -9.51 12.68
C GLY A 29 17.83 -9.81 11.19
N SER A 30 17.01 -9.04 10.48
CA SER A 30 16.67 -9.29 9.08
C SER A 30 17.74 -8.72 8.15
N ASP A 31 18.25 -9.53 7.22
CA ASP A 31 19.21 -9.09 6.20
C ASP A 31 18.60 -8.06 5.24
N LEU A 32 19.39 -7.09 4.76
CA LEU A 32 18.97 -6.16 3.68
C LEU A 32 18.42 -6.88 2.43
N HIS A 33 18.94 -8.07 2.14
CA HIS A 33 18.41 -8.94 1.09
C HIS A 33 17.51 -10.01 1.71
N TRP A 34 16.47 -9.56 2.41
CA TRP A 34 15.49 -10.39 3.11
C TRP A 34 14.79 -11.43 2.22
N ILE A 35 14.90 -11.30 0.89
CA ILE A 35 14.68 -12.40 -0.07
C ILE A 35 16.06 -12.89 -0.57
N PRO A 36 16.58 -14.02 -0.07
CA PRO A 36 17.92 -14.49 -0.37
C PRO A 36 18.21 -14.63 -1.87
N GLY A 37 19.30 -14.02 -2.36
CA GLY A 37 19.68 -14.05 -3.78
C GLY A 37 18.87 -13.13 -4.71
N HIS A 38 17.95 -12.34 -4.14
CA HIS A 38 17.08 -11.40 -4.83
C HIS A 38 17.21 -9.98 -4.26
N PRO A 39 18.37 -9.32 -4.45
CA PRO A 39 18.60 -7.96 -3.92
C PRO A 39 17.66 -6.92 -4.50
N VAL A 40 17.34 -7.02 -5.81
CA VAL A 40 16.41 -6.10 -6.47
C VAL A 40 14.99 -6.33 -5.95
N GLY A 41 14.54 -7.58 -5.84
CA GLY A 41 13.27 -7.92 -5.19
C GLY A 41 13.16 -7.34 -3.78
N SER A 42 14.17 -7.57 -2.94
CA SER A 42 14.19 -7.11 -1.55
C SER A 42 14.08 -5.59 -1.46
N ASN A 43 14.95 -4.85 -2.14
CA ASN A 43 14.94 -3.38 -2.13
C ASN A 43 13.65 -2.77 -2.71
N VAL A 44 13.11 -3.35 -3.80
CA VAL A 44 11.90 -2.82 -4.43
C VAL A 44 10.69 -2.94 -3.50
N VAL A 45 10.57 -4.03 -2.74
CA VAL A 45 9.48 -4.19 -1.77
C VAL A 45 9.75 -3.35 -0.52
N SER A 46 11.00 -3.30 -0.03
CA SER A 46 11.38 -2.45 1.11
C SER A 46 11.17 -0.95 0.87
N LEU A 47 11.07 -0.51 -0.39
CA LEU A 47 10.66 0.86 -0.72
C LEU A 47 9.29 1.24 -0.14
N LEU A 48 8.39 0.26 0.06
CA LEU A 48 7.09 0.50 0.70
C LEU A 48 7.24 1.11 2.09
N ASN A 49 8.23 0.67 2.88
CA ASN A 49 8.52 1.23 4.20
C ASN A 49 8.89 2.73 4.16
N ILE A 50 9.35 3.24 3.01
CA ILE A 50 9.70 4.66 2.85
C ILE A 50 8.48 5.49 2.45
N VAL A 51 7.65 4.98 1.53
CA VAL A 51 6.58 5.78 0.91
C VAL A 51 5.26 5.73 1.67
N LEU A 52 4.93 4.57 2.24
CA LEU A 52 3.66 4.34 2.93
C LEU A 52 3.44 5.32 4.09
N PRO A 53 4.40 5.55 5.01
CA PRO A 53 4.14 6.39 6.19
C PRO A 53 3.62 7.79 5.88
N ALA A 54 4.20 8.47 4.88
CA ALA A 54 3.76 9.81 4.51
C ALA A 54 2.45 9.80 3.69
N ALA A 55 2.24 8.78 2.86
CA ALA A 55 1.01 8.65 2.08
C ALA A 55 -0.20 8.38 3.00
N GLU A 56 -0.05 7.42 3.91
CA GLU A 56 -1.11 6.96 4.82
C GLU A 56 -1.45 8.04 5.86
N ARG A 57 -0.45 8.79 6.36
CA ARG A 57 -0.71 10.00 7.18
C ARG A 57 -1.53 11.04 6.42
N TRP A 58 -1.22 11.25 5.13
CA TRP A 58 -2.03 12.13 4.28
C TRP A 58 -3.44 11.56 4.04
N PHE A 59 -3.62 10.24 3.98
CA PHE A 59 -4.95 9.61 3.93
C PHE A 59 -5.72 9.92 5.21
N VAL A 60 -5.12 9.67 6.38
CA VAL A 60 -5.68 9.95 7.70
C VAL A 60 -6.11 11.41 7.82
N ASP A 61 -5.26 12.37 7.45
CA ASP A 61 -5.59 13.80 7.51
C ASP A 61 -6.76 14.15 6.57
N THR A 62 -6.77 13.61 5.36
CA THR A 62 -7.85 13.84 4.39
C THR A 62 -9.17 13.24 4.87
N PHE A 63 -9.14 12.04 5.45
CA PHE A 63 -10.32 11.35 5.95
C PHE A 63 -10.85 12.02 7.22
N ASN A 64 -9.98 12.53 8.10
CA ASN A 64 -10.39 13.33 9.25
C ASN A 64 -11.03 14.67 8.83
N GLU A 65 -10.59 15.27 7.72
CA GLU A 65 -11.25 16.44 7.13
C GLU A 65 -12.66 16.09 6.59
N ALA A 66 -12.81 14.92 5.98
CA ALA A 66 -14.06 14.46 5.37
C ALA A 66 -15.09 13.93 6.38
N LEU A 67 -14.65 13.19 7.41
CA LEU A 67 -15.50 12.43 8.33
C LEU A 67 -16.64 13.25 8.97
N PRO A 68 -16.44 14.50 9.44
CA PRO A 68 -17.52 15.32 10.02
C PRO A 68 -18.65 15.68 9.03
N LEU A 69 -18.42 15.53 7.73
CA LEU A 69 -19.38 15.84 6.66
C LEU A 69 -20.22 14.62 6.26
N VAL A 70 -19.85 13.43 6.72
CA VAL A 70 -20.53 12.17 6.40
C VAL A 70 -21.74 11.96 7.32
N ARG A 71 -22.89 11.66 6.71
CA ARG A 71 -24.17 11.44 7.40
C ARG A 71 -24.60 9.99 7.42
N ASP A 72 -24.02 9.16 6.55
CA ASP A 72 -24.21 7.71 6.59
C ASP A 72 -23.42 7.13 7.78
N PRO A 73 -24.11 6.55 8.78
CA PRO A 73 -23.45 6.02 9.96
C PRO A 73 -22.53 4.84 9.66
N ARG A 74 -22.85 4.03 8.64
CA ARG A 74 -22.03 2.87 8.25
C ARG A 74 -20.75 3.32 7.58
N LEU A 75 -20.86 4.21 6.58
CA LEU A 75 -19.66 4.77 5.93
C LEU A 75 -18.77 5.51 6.94
N ALA A 76 -19.36 6.22 7.90
CA ALA A 76 -18.60 6.87 8.96
C ALA A 76 -17.92 5.87 9.92
N GLU A 77 -18.48 4.68 10.14
CA GLU A 77 -17.82 3.60 10.89
C GLU A 77 -16.64 3.04 10.09
N ASP A 78 -16.85 2.70 8.82
CA ASP A 78 -15.81 2.18 7.93
C ASP A 78 -14.64 3.16 7.79
N MET A 79 -14.92 4.46 7.66
CA MET A 79 -13.90 5.52 7.65
C MET A 79 -13.08 5.58 8.94
N ARG A 80 -13.69 5.36 10.12
CA ARG A 80 -12.95 5.35 11.39
C ARG A 80 -12.06 4.11 11.50
N GLY A 81 -12.54 2.97 11.02
CA GLY A 81 -11.74 1.74 10.91
C GLY A 81 -10.52 1.96 10.02
N PHE A 82 -10.74 2.49 8.81
CA PHE A 82 -9.71 2.87 7.85
C PHE A 82 -8.69 3.82 8.48
N ILE A 83 -9.13 4.96 9.04
CA ILE A 83 -8.24 5.92 9.73
C ILE A 83 -7.36 5.22 10.78
N GLY A 84 -7.92 4.29 11.55
CA GLY A 84 -7.18 3.57 12.57
C GLY A 84 -6.12 2.62 12.01
N GLN A 85 -6.47 1.85 10.96
CA GLN A 85 -5.53 0.94 10.30
C GLN A 85 -4.39 1.73 9.65
N GLU A 86 -4.71 2.73 8.83
CA GLU A 86 -3.74 3.60 8.15
C GLU A 86 -2.77 4.29 9.10
N ALA A 87 -3.28 4.81 10.23
CA ALA A 87 -2.41 5.40 11.25
C ALA A 87 -1.43 4.37 11.83
N THR A 88 -1.88 3.13 12.03
CA THR A 88 -1.04 2.05 12.55
C THR A 88 -0.03 1.58 11.51
N HIS A 89 -0.44 1.47 10.25
CA HIS A 89 0.45 1.13 9.14
C HIS A 89 1.59 2.14 9.03
N ALA A 90 1.26 3.44 9.10
CA ALA A 90 2.24 4.49 8.95
C ALA A 90 3.32 4.44 10.04
N ASP A 91 2.89 4.24 11.29
CA ASP A 91 3.80 4.13 12.44
C ASP A 91 4.67 2.88 12.37
N VAL A 92 4.10 1.74 11.97
CA VAL A 92 4.85 0.48 11.83
C VAL A 92 5.86 0.57 10.69
N HIS A 93 5.47 1.07 9.52
CA HIS A 93 6.36 1.20 8.37
C HIS A 93 7.47 2.24 8.62
N GLU A 94 7.19 3.33 9.32
CA GLU A 94 8.21 4.30 9.73
C GLU A 94 9.20 3.69 10.74
N GLN A 95 8.71 2.90 11.70
CA GLN A 95 9.61 2.20 12.62
C GLN A 95 10.53 1.24 11.85
N VAL A 96 9.97 0.43 10.93
CA VAL A 96 10.77 -0.49 10.11
C VAL A 96 11.74 0.26 9.20
N LEU A 97 11.39 1.44 8.67
CA LEU A 97 12.32 2.28 7.93
C LEU A 97 13.58 2.60 8.75
N HIS A 98 13.42 3.04 10.00
CA HIS A 98 14.54 3.36 10.88
C HIS A 98 15.31 2.10 11.34
N ASP A 99 14.59 1.09 11.79
CA ASP A 99 15.20 -0.11 12.39
C ASP A 99 15.86 -1.03 11.35
N TYR A 100 15.44 -0.97 10.08
CA TYR A 100 15.95 -1.83 9.01
C TYR A 100 16.71 -1.08 7.90
N LEU A 101 16.21 0.01 7.30
CA LEU A 101 16.94 0.61 6.17
C LEU A 101 18.15 1.44 6.61
N GLU A 102 17.99 2.25 7.65
CA GLU A 102 19.07 3.11 8.15
C GLU A 102 20.18 2.28 8.82
N THR A 103 19.83 1.21 9.53
CA THR A 103 20.79 0.28 10.16
C THR A 103 21.64 -0.47 9.13
N HIS A 104 21.11 -0.69 7.92
CA HIS A 104 21.86 -1.26 6.79
C HIS A 104 22.64 -0.21 5.96
N GLY A 105 22.70 1.05 6.42
CA GLY A 105 23.53 2.09 5.82
C GLY A 105 22.95 2.72 4.55
N ILE A 106 21.64 2.55 4.29
CA ILE A 106 20.95 3.24 3.20
C ILE A 106 20.34 4.53 3.77
N ASP A 107 20.77 5.69 3.25
CA ASP A 107 20.17 6.97 3.59
C ASP A 107 18.83 7.17 2.85
N PRO A 108 17.67 7.17 3.55
CA PRO A 108 16.38 7.35 2.91
C PRO A 108 16.06 8.82 2.61
N LYS A 109 16.83 9.78 3.15
CA LYS A 109 16.50 11.21 3.16
C LYS A 109 16.16 11.78 1.78
N PRO A 110 16.91 11.52 0.70
CA PRO A 110 16.58 12.09 -0.60
C PRO A 110 15.23 11.61 -1.16
N VAL A 111 14.81 10.40 -0.80
CA VAL A 111 13.50 9.86 -1.19
C VAL A 111 12.41 10.46 -0.29
N LEU A 112 12.66 10.55 1.02
CA LEU A 112 11.75 11.17 2.00
C LEU A 112 11.48 12.65 1.67
N ASP A 113 12.50 13.45 1.35
CA ASP A 113 12.34 14.86 0.98
C ASP A 113 11.43 15.03 -0.25
N GLN A 114 11.52 14.10 -1.22
CA GLN A 114 10.63 14.09 -2.40
C GLN A 114 9.19 13.75 -2.00
N ILE A 115 9.00 12.75 -1.12
CA ILE A 115 7.69 12.30 -0.65
C ILE A 115 7.02 13.41 0.18
N GLU A 116 7.75 14.02 1.12
CA GLU A 116 7.27 15.11 1.97
C GLU A 116 6.82 16.30 1.12
N TYR A 117 7.56 16.62 0.04
CA TYR A 117 7.13 17.64 -0.90
C TYR A 117 5.80 17.30 -1.59
N VAL A 118 5.62 16.04 -2.02
CA VAL A 118 4.38 15.62 -2.69
C VAL A 118 3.20 15.65 -1.72
N PHE A 119 3.28 14.95 -0.58
CA PHE A 119 2.13 14.82 0.33
C PHE A 119 1.94 16.02 1.24
N GLY A 120 3.04 16.61 1.75
CA GLY A 120 3.01 17.75 2.67
C GLY A 120 2.86 19.12 2.00
N ARG A 121 3.05 19.23 0.68
CA ARG A 121 2.92 20.51 -0.04
C ARG A 121 2.00 20.43 -1.25
N MET A 122 2.24 19.51 -2.17
CA MET A 122 1.48 19.46 -3.43
C MET A 122 0.05 18.95 -3.23
N LEU A 123 -0.16 17.98 -2.33
CA LEU A 123 -1.46 17.37 -2.04
C LEU A 123 -2.08 17.87 -0.72
N ALA A 124 -1.41 18.79 -0.02
CA ALA A 124 -1.89 19.36 1.22
C ALA A 124 -3.20 20.15 1.03
N PRO A 125 -4.03 20.30 2.07
CA PRO A 125 -5.24 21.11 2.00
C PRO A 125 -4.97 22.51 1.42
N GLY A 126 -5.81 22.93 0.46
CA GLY A 126 -5.66 24.24 -0.16
C GLY A 126 -5.89 25.39 0.83
N THR A 127 -5.23 26.53 0.60
CA THR A 127 -5.33 27.74 1.44
C THR A 127 -6.57 28.60 1.16
N SER A 128 -7.43 28.18 0.23
CA SER A 128 -8.61 28.94 -0.16
C SER A 128 -9.63 29.01 0.98
N THR A 129 -10.19 30.19 1.23
CA THR A 129 -11.27 30.40 2.20
C THR A 129 -12.67 30.15 1.61
N ASP A 130 -12.79 29.99 0.28
CA ASP A 130 -14.06 29.71 -0.40
C ASP A 130 -14.52 28.27 -0.11
N PRO A 131 -15.68 28.08 0.56
CA PRO A 131 -16.18 26.75 0.90
C PRO A 131 -16.34 25.81 -0.31
N LYS A 132 -16.72 26.34 -1.48
CA LYS A 132 -16.89 25.51 -2.68
C LYS A 132 -15.56 25.00 -3.21
N ARG A 133 -14.54 25.87 -3.23
CA ARG A 133 -13.19 25.48 -3.65
C ARG A 133 -12.57 24.48 -2.69
N ARG A 134 -12.78 24.66 -1.38
CA ARG A 134 -12.34 23.69 -0.37
C ARG A 134 -12.98 22.33 -0.56
N LEU A 135 -14.30 22.26 -0.75
CA LEU A 135 -15.01 21.01 -0.98
C LEU A 135 -14.53 20.33 -2.28
N ASN A 136 -14.41 21.06 -3.39
CA ASN A 136 -13.91 20.50 -4.64
C ASN A 136 -12.49 19.93 -4.49
N HIS A 137 -11.62 20.64 -3.76
CA HIS A 137 -10.26 20.17 -3.51
C HIS A 137 -10.25 18.91 -2.62
N LEU A 138 -11.15 18.83 -1.62
CA LEU A 138 -11.34 17.62 -0.83
C LEU A 138 -11.79 16.45 -1.71
N CYS A 139 -12.78 16.64 -2.59
CA CYS A 139 -13.24 15.62 -3.52
C CYS A 139 -12.11 15.12 -4.44
N ASP A 140 -11.29 16.04 -4.98
CA ASP A 140 -10.13 15.67 -5.82
C ASP A 140 -9.12 14.81 -5.05
N ARG A 141 -8.85 15.15 -3.79
CA ARG A 141 -7.96 14.35 -2.91
C ARG A 141 -8.56 12.99 -2.58
N LEU A 142 -9.85 12.91 -2.26
CA LEU A 142 -10.54 11.64 -1.96
C LEU A 142 -10.50 10.68 -3.16
N TRP A 143 -10.75 11.19 -4.38
CA TRP A 143 -10.60 10.38 -5.59
C TRP A 143 -9.16 9.94 -5.85
N LEU A 144 -8.18 10.78 -5.52
CA LEU A 144 -6.77 10.42 -5.62
C LEU A 144 -6.39 9.33 -4.61
N ILE A 145 -6.89 9.40 -3.37
CA ILE A 145 -6.71 8.33 -2.36
C ILE A 145 -7.32 7.04 -2.89
N ALA A 146 -8.58 7.04 -3.34
CA ALA A 146 -9.22 5.86 -3.91
C ALA A 146 -8.41 5.21 -5.05
N ALA A 147 -7.76 6.02 -5.88
CA ALA A 147 -6.91 5.53 -6.95
C ALA A 147 -5.58 4.94 -6.45
N ILE A 148 -4.99 5.47 -5.37
CA ILE A 148 -3.77 4.94 -4.75
C ILE A 148 -4.10 3.65 -3.99
N GLU A 149 -5.21 3.64 -3.25
CA GLU A 149 -5.75 2.48 -2.51
C GLU A 149 -6.05 1.30 -3.42
N HIS A 150 -6.49 1.55 -4.66
CA HIS A 150 -6.59 0.49 -5.64
C HIS A 150 -5.24 -0.24 -5.87
N TYR A 151 -4.12 0.49 -5.89
CA TYR A 151 -2.80 -0.12 -6.04
C TYR A 151 -2.31 -0.80 -4.76
N THR A 152 -2.60 -0.25 -3.56
CA THR A 152 -2.25 -0.92 -2.29
C THR A 152 -3.02 -2.23 -2.16
N ALA A 153 -4.32 -2.27 -2.49
CA ALA A 153 -5.11 -3.49 -2.55
C ALA A 153 -4.57 -4.51 -3.58
N VAL A 154 -4.14 -4.06 -4.77
CA VAL A 154 -3.44 -4.93 -5.75
C VAL A 154 -2.18 -5.53 -5.15
N MET A 155 -1.39 -4.71 -4.46
CA MET A 155 -0.14 -5.14 -3.84
C MET A 155 -0.39 -6.06 -2.64
N GLY A 156 -1.49 -5.86 -1.90
CA GLY A 156 -1.96 -6.73 -0.84
C GLY A 156 -2.33 -8.12 -1.34
N ASP A 157 -3.15 -8.21 -2.40
CA ASP A 157 -3.43 -9.49 -3.08
C ASP A 157 -2.13 -10.14 -3.59
N PHE A 158 -1.19 -9.35 -4.11
CA PHE A 158 0.12 -9.87 -4.49
C PHE A 158 0.90 -10.43 -3.29
N ALA A 159 1.03 -9.70 -2.18
CA ALA A 159 1.79 -10.11 -1.00
C ALA A 159 1.24 -11.41 -0.40
N LEU A 160 -0.08 -11.58 -0.39
CA LEU A 160 -0.74 -12.81 0.05
C LEU A 160 -0.44 -14.01 -0.85
N ASN A 161 -0.19 -13.80 -2.15
CA ASN A 161 -0.11 -14.86 -3.15
C ASN A 161 1.28 -15.03 -3.79
N CYS A 162 2.26 -14.21 -3.41
CA CYS A 162 3.62 -14.21 -3.94
C CYS A 162 4.41 -15.47 -3.53
N ALA A 163 5.62 -15.59 -4.09
CA ALA A 163 6.50 -16.74 -3.89
C ALA A 163 7.54 -16.54 -2.76
N TRP A 164 7.42 -15.53 -1.89
CA TRP A 164 8.46 -15.22 -0.89
C TRP A 164 8.85 -16.42 -0.02
N ASP A 165 7.89 -17.24 0.44
CA ASP A 165 8.18 -18.44 1.24
C ASP A 165 9.01 -19.48 0.45
N ASP A 166 8.74 -19.61 -0.85
CA ASP A 166 9.40 -20.58 -1.73
C ASP A 166 10.90 -20.23 -1.95
N PHE A 167 11.29 -19.00 -1.62
CA PHE A 167 12.65 -18.47 -1.76
C PHE A 167 13.34 -18.21 -0.41
N GLY A 168 12.77 -18.71 0.69
CA GLY A 168 13.35 -18.58 2.02
C GLY A 168 13.43 -17.14 2.51
N ALA A 169 12.45 -16.32 2.15
CA ALA A 169 12.40 -14.93 2.62
C ALA A 169 12.27 -14.84 4.15
N ASP A 170 12.80 -13.77 4.73
CA ASP A 170 12.73 -13.48 6.16
C ASP A 170 11.26 -13.51 6.64
N PRO A 171 10.92 -14.34 7.62
CA PRO A 171 9.53 -14.51 8.04
C PRO A 171 8.93 -13.24 8.64
N THR A 172 9.70 -12.44 9.38
CA THR A 172 9.19 -11.19 9.97
C THR A 172 8.84 -10.18 8.89
N MET A 173 9.72 -10.00 7.89
CA MET A 173 9.46 -9.12 6.75
C MET A 173 8.27 -9.60 5.92
N VAL A 174 8.13 -10.92 5.72
CA VAL A 174 6.97 -11.52 5.07
C VAL A 174 5.69 -11.23 5.85
N ASP A 175 5.70 -11.36 7.17
CA ASP A 175 4.53 -11.12 8.01
C ASP A 175 4.10 -9.66 7.98
N LEU A 176 5.06 -8.72 8.04
CA LEU A 176 4.82 -7.28 7.92
C LEU A 176 4.02 -6.95 6.65
N PHE A 177 4.53 -7.33 5.48
CA PHE A 177 3.88 -6.97 4.21
C PHE A 177 2.57 -7.73 3.97
N ARG A 178 2.41 -8.94 4.52
CA ARG A 178 1.15 -9.68 4.42
C ARG A 178 0.10 -9.21 5.42
N TRP A 179 0.50 -8.76 6.60
CA TRP A 179 -0.40 -8.12 7.56
C TRP A 179 -0.98 -6.85 6.94
N HIS A 180 -0.12 -5.91 6.54
CA HIS A 180 -0.52 -4.67 5.88
C HIS A 180 -1.37 -5.00 4.64
N GLY A 181 -0.86 -5.84 3.74
CA GLY A 181 -1.57 -6.24 2.53
C GLY A 181 -2.91 -6.97 2.75
N SER A 182 -3.13 -7.57 3.92
CA SER A 182 -4.44 -8.13 4.28
C SER A 182 -5.42 -7.04 4.70
N GLU A 183 -4.96 -6.07 5.49
CA GLU A 183 -5.77 -4.90 5.88
C GLU A 183 -6.14 -4.05 4.65
N GLU A 184 -5.21 -3.88 3.70
CA GLU A 184 -5.49 -3.26 2.39
C GLU A 184 -6.62 -3.96 1.62
N VAL A 185 -6.73 -5.28 1.75
CA VAL A 185 -7.83 -6.04 1.15
C VAL A 185 -9.10 -5.89 2.00
N GLU A 186 -9.02 -5.86 3.34
CA GLU A 186 -10.19 -5.65 4.22
C GLU A 186 -10.90 -4.33 3.92
N HIS A 187 -10.16 -3.23 3.71
CA HIS A 187 -10.73 -1.90 3.53
C HIS A 187 -10.78 -1.39 2.08
N ARG A 188 -10.46 -2.23 1.09
CA ARG A 188 -10.32 -1.87 -0.34
C ARG A 188 -11.45 -1.02 -0.95
N SER A 189 -12.67 -1.14 -0.43
CA SER A 189 -13.82 -0.39 -0.94
C SER A 189 -13.98 0.99 -0.29
N VAL A 190 -13.46 1.21 0.92
CA VAL A 190 -13.77 2.38 1.74
C VAL A 190 -13.40 3.68 1.04
N ALA A 191 -12.18 3.80 0.52
CA ALA A 191 -11.76 5.03 -0.15
C ALA A 191 -12.57 5.35 -1.40
N HIS A 192 -12.95 4.33 -2.18
CA HIS A 192 -13.83 4.52 -3.33
C HIS A 192 -15.23 4.95 -2.89
N ASP A 193 -15.80 4.30 -1.88
CA ASP A 193 -17.15 4.60 -1.40
C ASP A 193 -17.24 6.01 -0.78
N VAL A 194 -16.19 6.45 -0.08
CA VAL A 194 -16.07 7.85 0.38
C VAL A 194 -16.01 8.81 -0.80
N ALA A 195 -15.18 8.53 -1.82
CA ALA A 195 -15.09 9.41 -2.99
C ALA A 195 -16.44 9.52 -3.74
N VAL A 196 -17.15 8.40 -3.91
CA VAL A 196 -18.51 8.34 -4.49
C VAL A 196 -19.52 9.12 -3.63
N TYR A 197 -19.48 8.96 -2.30
CA TYR A 197 -20.36 9.68 -1.38
C TYR A 197 -20.24 11.20 -1.52
N PHE A 198 -19.00 11.71 -1.68
CA PHE A 198 -18.76 13.14 -1.82
C PHE A 198 -19.03 13.66 -3.25
N HIS A 199 -18.62 12.91 -4.28
CA HIS A 199 -18.81 13.29 -5.66
C HIS A 199 -18.70 12.09 -6.61
N ASP A 200 -19.83 11.41 -6.86
CA ASP A 200 -19.91 10.31 -7.83
C ASP A 200 -19.70 10.81 -9.27
N SER A 201 -18.47 10.61 -9.77
CA SER A 201 -18.03 11.13 -11.06
C SER A 201 -17.02 10.20 -11.70
N TYR A 202 -17.44 9.53 -12.77
CA TYR A 202 -16.57 8.68 -13.60
C TYR A 202 -15.34 9.45 -14.12
N LEU A 203 -15.52 10.72 -14.51
CA LEU A 203 -14.43 11.55 -15.02
C LEU A 203 -13.39 11.86 -13.94
N ASP A 204 -13.83 12.15 -12.71
CA ASP A 204 -12.91 12.41 -11.60
C ASP A 204 -12.16 11.14 -11.19
N ARG A 205 -12.85 10.01 -11.16
CA ARG A 205 -12.23 8.69 -10.95
C ARG A 205 -11.13 8.40 -11.96
N ILE A 206 -11.39 8.59 -13.25
CA ILE A 206 -10.43 8.31 -14.34
C ILE A 206 -9.29 9.33 -14.33
N ARG A 207 -9.58 10.60 -14.03
CA ARG A 207 -8.56 11.65 -13.87
C ARG A 207 -7.62 11.33 -12.72
N ALA A 208 -8.16 10.99 -11.55
CA ALA A 208 -7.39 10.59 -10.38
C ALA A 208 -6.53 9.36 -10.65
N MET A 209 -7.09 8.31 -11.25
CA MET A 209 -6.31 7.11 -11.64
C MET A 209 -5.20 7.42 -12.63
N SER A 210 -5.44 8.29 -13.60
CA SER A 210 -4.43 8.72 -14.58
C SER A 210 -3.28 9.49 -13.92
N ILE A 211 -3.57 10.32 -12.92
CA ILE A 211 -2.56 11.03 -12.13
C ILE A 211 -1.81 10.02 -11.24
N ALA A 212 -2.53 9.17 -10.49
CA ALA A 212 -1.97 8.17 -9.60
C ALA A 212 -1.02 7.21 -10.33
N VAL A 213 -1.43 6.64 -11.47
CA VAL A 213 -0.59 5.69 -12.21
C VAL A 213 0.72 6.32 -12.69
N VAL A 214 0.69 7.57 -13.16
CA VAL A 214 1.89 8.27 -13.61
C VAL A 214 2.79 8.58 -12.41
N MET A 215 2.22 9.11 -11.31
CA MET A 215 2.98 9.42 -10.10
C MET A 215 3.64 8.18 -9.51
N ILE A 216 2.87 7.11 -9.30
CA ILE A 216 3.35 5.83 -8.77
C ILE A 216 4.42 5.25 -9.68
N PHE A 217 4.18 5.15 -11.00
CA PHE A 217 5.15 4.57 -11.92
C PHE A 217 6.48 5.35 -11.91
N VAL A 218 6.44 6.67 -12.02
CA VAL A 218 7.65 7.50 -12.03
C VAL A 218 8.38 7.44 -10.70
N PHE A 219 7.65 7.52 -9.58
CA PHE A 219 8.21 7.46 -8.23
C PHE A 219 8.90 6.11 -7.99
N PHE A 220 8.19 4.99 -8.17
CA PHE A 220 8.76 3.66 -7.92
C PHE A 220 9.97 3.37 -8.80
N GLN A 221 9.95 3.78 -10.08
CA GLN A 221 11.10 3.59 -10.96
C GLN A 221 12.34 4.35 -10.49
N ARG A 222 12.16 5.58 -9.98
CA ARG A 222 13.27 6.42 -9.48
C ARG A 222 13.76 5.94 -8.12
N ALA A 223 12.85 5.74 -7.17
CA ALA A 223 13.17 5.40 -5.80
C ALA A 223 13.74 3.98 -5.69
N ALA A 224 13.18 2.98 -6.39
CA ALA A 224 13.74 1.64 -6.39
C ALA A 224 15.15 1.60 -6.98
N TRP A 225 15.40 2.39 -8.02
CA TRP A 225 16.74 2.54 -8.57
C TRP A 225 17.71 3.23 -7.61
N TYR A 226 17.24 4.26 -6.89
CA TYR A 226 18.02 4.90 -5.84
C TYR A 226 18.43 3.90 -4.75
N LEU A 227 17.48 3.11 -4.21
CA LEU A 227 17.76 2.10 -3.17
C LEU A 227 18.80 1.09 -3.66
N VAL A 228 18.60 0.51 -4.85
CA VAL A 228 19.54 -0.45 -5.42
C VAL A 228 20.93 0.16 -5.68
N LYS A 229 21.01 1.46 -5.95
CA LYS A 229 22.29 2.17 -6.12
C LYS A 229 22.98 2.50 -4.80
N ARG A 230 22.23 2.56 -3.69
CA ARG A 230 22.73 2.84 -2.35
C ARG A 230 22.93 1.58 -1.51
N ASP A 231 22.41 0.46 -1.96
CA ASP A 231 22.65 -0.85 -1.38
C ASP A 231 24.17 -1.17 -1.36
N PRO A 232 24.79 -1.28 -0.17
CA PRO A 232 26.23 -1.53 -0.05
C PRO A 232 26.65 -2.93 -0.51
N ASN A 233 25.69 -3.86 -0.62
CA ASN A 233 25.91 -5.25 -0.99
C ASN A 233 25.71 -5.49 -2.49
N THR A 234 25.42 -4.44 -3.28
CA THR A 234 25.30 -4.55 -4.74
C THR A 234 26.00 -3.42 -5.49
N ASP A 235 26.68 -3.76 -6.58
CA ASP A 235 27.09 -2.79 -7.60
C ASP A 235 26.59 -3.24 -8.97
N ILE A 236 25.42 -2.72 -9.36
CA ILE A 236 24.79 -3.05 -10.64
C ILE A 236 24.41 -1.82 -11.44
N GLY A 237 24.55 -1.90 -12.76
CA GLY A 237 24.09 -0.88 -13.70
C GLY A 237 22.59 -1.00 -14.00
N TRP A 238 22.02 0.06 -14.61
CA TRP A 238 20.59 0.18 -14.93
C TRP A 238 20.02 -1.01 -15.72
N TRP A 239 20.78 -1.51 -16.69
CA TRP A 239 20.39 -2.67 -17.49
C TRP A 239 20.28 -3.95 -16.67
N ARG A 240 21.24 -4.18 -15.76
CA ARG A 240 21.22 -5.36 -14.88
C ARG A 240 20.10 -5.26 -13.84
N PHE A 241 19.86 -4.07 -13.29
CA PHE A 241 18.71 -3.81 -12.42
C PHE A 241 17.39 -4.20 -13.10
N ASN A 242 17.13 -3.70 -14.32
CA ASN A 242 15.90 -4.03 -15.03
C ASN A 242 15.80 -5.52 -15.39
N ARG A 243 16.91 -6.18 -15.75
CA ARG A 243 16.94 -7.63 -15.99
C ARG A 243 16.59 -8.43 -14.73
N LEU A 244 17.16 -8.06 -13.59
CA LEU A 244 16.90 -8.72 -12.30
C LEU A 244 15.46 -8.46 -11.83
N ARG A 245 14.97 -7.22 -11.92
CA ARG A 245 13.56 -6.89 -11.64
C ARG A 245 12.61 -7.74 -12.48
N MET A 246 12.87 -7.87 -13.79
CA MET A 246 12.06 -8.70 -14.67
C MET A 246 12.17 -10.19 -14.36
N ARG A 247 13.32 -10.68 -13.90
CA ARG A 247 13.50 -12.05 -13.39
C ARG A 247 12.64 -12.25 -12.15
N ASP A 248 12.76 -11.37 -11.17
CA ASP A 248 12.07 -11.46 -9.89
C ASP A 248 10.53 -11.35 -10.09
N SER A 249 10.05 -10.54 -11.04
CA SER A 249 8.64 -10.53 -11.46
C SER A 249 8.18 -11.83 -12.15
N LYS A 250 9.07 -12.55 -12.85
CA LYS A 250 8.72 -13.85 -13.45
C LYS A 250 8.59 -14.93 -12.39
N LEU A 251 9.45 -14.88 -11.36
CA LEU A 251 9.47 -15.79 -10.21
C LEU A 251 8.33 -15.54 -9.21
N GLY A 252 7.60 -14.43 -9.34
CA GLY A 252 6.51 -14.08 -8.43
C GLY A 252 6.99 -13.44 -7.13
N LEU A 253 8.20 -12.87 -7.11
CA LEU A 253 8.76 -12.11 -5.99
C LEU A 253 8.46 -10.61 -6.09
N LEU A 254 8.14 -10.13 -7.30
CA LEU A 254 7.62 -8.80 -7.58
C LEU A 254 6.37 -8.89 -8.47
N PRO A 255 5.47 -7.89 -8.43
CA PRO A 255 4.36 -7.84 -9.36
C PRO A 255 4.86 -7.68 -10.80
N ARG A 256 4.16 -8.30 -11.75
CA ARG A 256 4.44 -8.12 -13.18
C ARG A 256 3.86 -6.78 -13.62
N TYR A 257 4.65 -5.92 -14.27
CA TYR A 257 4.17 -4.61 -14.74
C TYR A 257 2.94 -4.71 -15.66
N ARG A 258 2.87 -5.74 -16.52
CA ARG A 258 1.68 -5.98 -17.36
C ARG A 258 0.40 -6.26 -16.55
N LYS A 259 0.54 -6.84 -15.36
CA LYS A 259 -0.59 -7.15 -14.47
C LYS A 259 -0.95 -5.91 -13.67
N LEU A 260 0.06 -5.28 -13.04
CA LEU A 260 -0.09 -4.08 -12.21
C LEU A 260 -0.61 -2.87 -13.00
N PHE A 261 0.15 -2.43 -14.01
CA PHE A 261 -0.16 -1.22 -14.81
C PHE A 261 -0.98 -1.50 -16.08
N GLY A 262 -1.21 -2.77 -16.39
CA GLY A 262 -2.02 -3.21 -17.52
C GLY A 262 -3.39 -3.67 -17.04
N ALA A 263 -3.54 -4.96 -16.76
CA ALA A 263 -4.83 -5.56 -16.43
C ALA A 263 -5.56 -4.84 -15.27
N ASN A 264 -4.88 -4.60 -14.15
CA ASN A 264 -5.51 -4.03 -12.96
C ASN A 264 -5.85 -2.53 -13.12
N THR A 265 -5.02 -1.77 -13.82
CA THR A 265 -5.33 -0.37 -14.15
C THR A 265 -6.44 -0.26 -15.19
N LEU A 266 -6.41 -1.09 -16.24
CA LEU A 266 -7.45 -1.11 -17.28
C LEU A 266 -8.82 -1.49 -16.73
N MET A 267 -8.85 -2.36 -15.74
CA MET A 267 -10.07 -2.73 -15.04
C MET A 267 -10.69 -1.54 -14.29
N TYR A 268 -9.87 -0.69 -13.65
CA TYR A 268 -10.34 0.53 -12.97
C TYR A 268 -11.01 1.53 -13.93
N PHE A 269 -10.61 1.53 -15.21
CA PHE A 269 -11.25 2.36 -16.25
C PHE A 269 -12.61 1.82 -16.72
N ARG A 270 -13.08 0.65 -16.27
CA ARG A 270 -14.40 0.13 -16.66
C ARG A 270 -15.51 0.95 -15.97
N PRO A 271 -16.60 1.33 -16.66
CA PRO A 271 -17.70 2.07 -16.04
C PRO A 271 -18.25 1.41 -14.78
N GLY A 272 -18.53 0.10 -14.83
CA GLY A 272 -19.01 -0.70 -13.68
C GLY A 272 -17.91 -1.29 -12.80
N PHE A 273 -16.74 -0.64 -12.71
CA PHE A 273 -15.68 -1.05 -11.79
C PHE A 273 -16.18 -1.03 -10.33
N SER A 274 -15.83 -2.08 -9.58
CA SER A 274 -15.98 -2.17 -8.13
C SER A 274 -14.65 -2.62 -7.51
N PRO A 275 -14.16 -1.98 -6.44
CA PRO A 275 -12.98 -2.43 -5.70
C PRO A 275 -13.14 -3.83 -5.10
N GLU A 276 -14.37 -4.33 -4.93
CA GLU A 276 -14.63 -5.68 -4.42
C GLU A 276 -13.99 -6.78 -5.27
N GLU A 277 -13.75 -6.53 -6.57
CA GLU A 277 -13.07 -7.43 -7.50
C GLU A 277 -11.59 -7.69 -7.11
N MET A 278 -11.05 -6.98 -6.12
CA MET A 278 -9.64 -7.02 -5.72
C MET A 278 -9.39 -7.86 -4.47
N GLY A 279 -8.49 -8.84 -4.59
CA GLY A 279 -8.15 -9.72 -3.46
C GLY A 279 -9.27 -10.68 -3.10
N SER A 280 -9.21 -11.21 -1.87
CA SER A 280 -10.30 -12.03 -1.31
C SER A 280 -10.39 -11.76 0.18
N THR A 281 -11.55 -11.27 0.63
CA THR A 281 -11.78 -10.90 2.04
C THR A 281 -11.55 -12.11 2.96
N ALA A 282 -12.03 -13.29 2.58
CA ALA A 282 -11.82 -14.51 3.38
C ALA A 282 -10.34 -14.89 3.50
N GLN A 283 -9.54 -14.69 2.45
CA GLN A 283 -8.10 -14.95 2.50
C GLN A 283 -7.39 -13.96 3.43
N ALA A 284 -7.73 -12.67 3.34
CA ALA A 284 -7.17 -11.61 4.18
C ALA A 284 -7.48 -11.86 5.67
N VAL A 285 -8.76 -12.09 6.01
CA VAL A 285 -9.19 -12.40 7.38
C VAL A 285 -8.52 -13.67 7.91
N ALA A 286 -8.44 -14.72 7.08
CA ALA A 286 -7.78 -15.96 7.47
C ALA A 286 -6.27 -15.75 7.74
N TYR A 287 -5.60 -14.90 6.94
CA TYR A 287 -4.21 -14.58 7.19
C TYR A 287 -4.05 -13.79 8.49
N LEU A 288 -4.83 -12.74 8.70
CA LEU A 288 -4.78 -11.90 9.91
C LEU A 288 -5.03 -12.72 11.18
N ALA A 289 -5.92 -13.71 11.14
CA ALA A 289 -6.14 -14.64 12.25
C ALA A 289 -4.92 -15.55 12.56
N SER A 290 -4.02 -15.73 11.59
CA SER A 290 -2.83 -16.58 11.70
C SER A 290 -1.50 -15.82 11.79
N SER A 291 -1.49 -14.52 11.48
CA SER A 291 -0.31 -13.65 11.53
C SER A 291 0.26 -13.63 12.95
N PRO A 292 1.55 -13.96 13.14
CA PRO A 292 2.19 -13.89 14.45
C PRO A 292 2.06 -12.52 15.12
N ALA A 293 2.28 -11.43 14.37
CA ALA A 293 2.16 -10.08 14.90
C ALA A 293 0.72 -9.72 15.28
N ALA A 294 -0.26 -10.02 14.40
CA ALA A 294 -1.67 -9.74 14.68
C ALA A 294 -2.19 -10.56 15.87
N ARG A 295 -1.79 -11.84 16.00
CA ARG A 295 -2.16 -12.68 17.14
C ARG A 295 -1.57 -12.17 18.45
N ALA A 296 -0.33 -11.67 18.43
CA ALA A 296 0.30 -11.10 19.60
C ALA A 296 -0.41 -9.81 20.08
N ALA A 297 -0.98 -9.02 19.16
CA ALA A 297 -1.75 -7.82 19.48
C ALA A 297 -3.09 -8.09 20.18
N HIS A 298 -3.60 -9.33 20.13
CA HIS A 298 -4.84 -9.76 20.77
C HIS A 298 -4.62 -10.42 22.16
N LEU A 299 -3.38 -10.60 22.59
CA LEU A 299 -3.00 -11.14 23.91
C LEU A 299 -2.77 -9.99 24.90
#